data_AF-A0A7C1C4L5-F1
#
_entry.id   AF-A0A7C1C4L5-F1
#
_cell.length_a   1.000
_cell.length_b   1.000
_cell.length_c   1.000
_cell.angle_alpha   90.00
_cell.angle_beta   90.00
_cell.angle_gamma   90.00
#
_symmetry.space_group_name_H-M   'P 1'
#
loop_
_entity.id
_entity.type
_entity.pdbx_description
1 polymer ?
#
loop_
_entity_poly.entity_id
_entity_poly.type
_entity_poly.pdbx_seq_one_letter_code
_entity_poly.pdbx_strand_id
1 'polypeptide(L)'
;MRHIIIILCFILTSSFVVAKGSGLHWPKEIKKNETVVVLYQPQLESFKGNMLEGRMALSVTRKDKKPVFGALWFKARLATDLEERTAVLEKLDIQKIVFPGVKDS
;
A
#
# COMPACT_ATOMS: atom_id res chain seq x y z
N MET A 1 20.46 0.48 -49.60
CA MET A 1 19.45 -0.42 -48.97
C MET A 1 19.92 -1.07 -47.66
N ARG A 2 21.20 -1.47 -47.48
CA ARG A 2 21.69 -2.08 -46.22
C ARG A 2 21.94 -1.09 -45.06
N HIS A 3 22.12 0.20 -45.33
CA HIS A 3 22.32 1.25 -44.31
C HIS A 3 21.03 1.97 -43.88
N ILE A 4 19.96 1.88 -44.67
CA ILE A 4 18.64 2.47 -44.35
C ILE A 4 17.93 1.68 -43.23
N ILE A 5 18.20 0.38 -43.12
CA ILE A 5 17.64 -0.50 -42.08
C ILE A 5 18.33 -0.30 -40.71
N ILE A 6 19.58 0.20 -40.68
CA ILE A 6 20.31 0.42 -39.42
C ILE A 6 19.88 1.74 -38.76
N ILE A 7 19.46 2.74 -39.53
CA ILE A 7 18.97 4.03 -39.00
C ILE A 7 17.55 3.91 -38.42
N LEU A 8 16.75 2.96 -38.90
CA LEU A 8 15.38 2.73 -38.41
C LEU A 8 15.32 2.01 -37.06
N CYS A 9 16.39 1.32 -36.65
CA CYS A 9 16.46 0.60 -35.37
C CYS A 9 16.92 1.49 -34.20
N PHE A 10 17.44 2.70 -34.49
CA PHE A 10 17.99 3.60 -33.46
C PHE A 10 16.97 4.58 -32.88
N ILE A 11 15.73 4.60 -33.40
CA ILE A 11 14.68 5.54 -32.96
C ILE A 11 13.72 4.89 -31.92
N LEU A 12 13.86 3.59 -31.63
CA LEU A 12 13.01 2.90 -30.65
C LEU A 12 13.50 2.91 -29.19
N THR A 13 14.68 3.45 -28.90
CA THR A 13 15.12 3.65 -27.51
C THR A 13 14.60 4.97 -26.95
N SER A 14 13.29 5.21 -27.07
CA SER A 14 12.67 6.23 -26.23
C SER A 14 12.52 5.60 -24.84
N SER A 15 13.51 5.87 -23.99
CA SER A 15 13.45 5.52 -22.57
C SER A 15 12.16 6.08 -22.01
N PHE A 16 11.20 5.22 -21.70
CA PHE A 16 10.08 5.58 -20.86
C PHE A 16 10.66 6.00 -19.50
N VAL A 17 10.78 7.30 -19.28
CA VAL A 17 10.93 7.84 -17.94
C VAL A 17 9.59 7.60 -17.27
N VAL A 18 9.47 6.49 -16.55
CA VAL A 18 8.39 6.31 -15.58
C VAL A 18 8.63 7.39 -14.53
N ALA A 19 7.83 8.46 -14.59
CA ALA A 19 7.77 9.42 -13.51
C ALA A 19 7.48 8.63 -12.24
N LYS A 20 8.45 8.62 -11.31
CA LYS A 20 8.27 8.05 -9.98
C LYS A 20 7.33 8.98 -9.22
N GLY A 21 6.04 8.89 -9.54
CA GLY A 21 5.01 9.66 -8.88
C GLY A 21 5.18 9.45 -7.39
N SER A 22 5.25 10.53 -6.62
CA SER A 22 5.29 10.57 -5.16
C SER A 22 3.94 10.13 -4.57
N GLY A 23 3.40 9.01 -5.08
CA GLY A 23 2.09 8.50 -4.74
C GLY A 23 2.10 7.67 -3.47
N LEU A 24 0.91 7.35 -2.96
CA LEU A 24 0.75 6.34 -1.92
C LEU A 24 1.19 4.97 -2.46
N HIS A 25 2.45 4.59 -2.20
CA HIS A 25 2.95 3.27 -2.57
C HIS A 25 2.49 2.22 -1.55
N TRP A 26 1.83 1.18 -2.05
CA TRP A 26 1.51 -0.03 -1.30
C TRP A 26 2.37 -1.19 -1.84
N PRO A 27 2.69 -2.19 -1.02
CA PRO A 27 2.39 -2.31 0.41
C PRO A 27 3.23 -1.35 1.27
N LYS A 28 2.81 -1.15 2.53
CA LYS A 28 3.58 -0.41 3.54
C LYS A 28 4.34 -1.39 4.42
N GLU A 29 5.63 -1.19 4.58
CA GLU A 29 6.47 -2.00 5.45
C GLU A 29 6.84 -1.21 6.72
N ILE A 30 6.64 -1.85 7.87
CA ILE A 30 6.94 -1.30 9.19
C ILE A 30 7.91 -2.26 9.87
N LYS A 31 9.14 -1.80 10.09
CA LYS A 31 10.18 -2.56 10.80
C LYS A 31 10.20 -2.16 12.27
N LYS A 32 10.09 -3.13 13.17
CA LYS A 32 10.26 -2.92 14.61
C LYS A 32 11.07 -4.06 15.20
N ASN A 33 12.27 -3.75 15.68
CA ASN A 33 13.24 -4.74 16.17
C ASN A 33 13.47 -5.84 15.12
N GLU A 34 13.32 -7.10 15.52
CA GLU A 34 13.42 -8.29 14.68
C GLU A 34 12.07 -8.71 14.06
N THR A 35 11.10 -7.79 13.98
CA THR A 35 9.77 -8.02 13.40
C THR A 35 9.50 -7.06 12.24
N VAL A 36 9.04 -7.62 11.13
CA VAL A 36 8.57 -6.89 9.95
C VAL A 36 7.07 -7.06 9.82
N VAL A 37 6.33 -5.94 9.80
CA VAL A 37 4.90 -5.92 9.53
C VAL A 37 4.69 -5.32 8.15
N VAL A 38 3.99 -6.04 7.27
CA VAL A 38 3.60 -5.55 5.95
C VAL A 38 2.09 -5.32 5.94
N LEU A 39 1.68 -4.08 5.69
CA LEU A 39 0.28 -3.70 5.48
C LEU A 39 0.02 -3.65 3.97
N TYR A 40 -0.93 -4.44 3.51
CA TYR A 40 -1.35 -4.43 2.11
C TYR A 40 -2.39 -3.32 1.89
N GLN A 41 -2.67 -3.03 0.61
CA GLN A 41 -3.63 -2.00 0.26
C GLN A 41 -5.00 -2.26 0.92
N PRO A 42 -5.62 -1.24 1.55
CA PRO A 42 -6.93 -1.38 2.15
C PRO A 42 -8.04 -1.48 1.11
N GLN A 43 -9.06 -2.27 1.45
CA GLN A 43 -10.36 -2.23 0.82
C GLN A 43 -11.29 -1.34 1.66
N LEU A 44 -11.88 -0.33 1.02
CA LEU A 44 -12.85 0.56 1.67
C LEU A 44 -14.19 -0.15 1.81
N GLU A 45 -14.81 -0.05 2.98
CA GLU A 45 -16.09 -0.67 3.28
C GLU A 45 -17.21 0.38 3.41
N SER A 46 -16.93 1.55 4.00
CA SER A 46 -17.89 2.66 4.06
C SER A 46 -17.21 4.02 4.13
N PHE A 47 -17.88 5.05 3.60
CA PHE A 47 -17.45 6.45 3.72
C PHE A 47 -18.68 7.32 4.02
N LYS A 48 -18.71 7.92 5.21
CA LYS A 48 -19.84 8.75 5.69
C LYS A 48 -19.30 10.05 6.28
N GLY A 49 -19.66 11.18 5.67
CA GLY A 49 -19.09 12.47 6.03
C GLY A 49 -17.58 12.48 5.76
N ASN A 50 -16.77 12.56 6.81
CA ASN A 50 -15.31 12.44 6.75
C ASN A 50 -14.78 11.18 7.47
N MET A 51 -15.64 10.22 7.78
CA MET A 51 -15.25 8.97 8.42
C MET A 51 -15.18 7.85 7.39
N LEU A 52 -14.02 7.22 7.32
CA LEU A 52 -13.72 6.09 6.44
C LEU A 52 -13.56 4.83 7.26
N GLU A 53 -14.26 3.78 6.87
CA GLU A 53 -14.12 2.43 7.43
C GLU A 53 -13.62 1.50 6.34
N GLY A 54 -12.73 0.59 6.71
CA GLY A 54 -12.16 -0.35 5.78
C GLY A 54 -11.44 -1.48 6.46
N ARG A 55 -10.93 -2.39 5.63
CA ARG A 55 -10.09 -3.49 6.06
C ARG A 55 -8.86 -3.62 5.22
N MET A 56 -7.79 -4.17 5.78
CA MET A 56 -6.59 -4.50 5.03
C MET A 56 -6.03 -5.84 5.49
N ALA A 57 -5.40 -6.55 4.56
CA ALA A 57 -4.56 -7.68 4.92
C ALA A 57 -3.25 -7.18 5.54
N LEU A 58 -2.69 -7.97 6.44
CA LEU A 58 -1.35 -7.77 6.96
C LEU A 58 -0.58 -9.08 7.01
N SER A 59 0.75 -9.00 6.97
CA SER A 59 1.62 -10.09 7.36
C SER A 59 2.60 -9.63 8.43
N VAL A 60 2.90 -10.54 9.36
CA VAL A 60 3.87 -10.32 10.43
C VAL A 60 4.94 -11.40 10.34
N THR A 61 6.19 -10.96 10.17
CA THR A 61 7.35 -11.84 10.06
C THR A 61 8.29 -11.54 11.21
N ARG A 62 8.50 -12.52 12.10
CA ARG A 62 9.60 -12.47 13.09
C ARG A 62 10.85 -13.07 12.46
N LYS A 63 12.03 -12.66 12.92
CA LYS A 63 13.31 -13.18 12.46
C LYS A 63 13.33 -14.71 12.40
N ASP A 64 13.77 -15.22 11.25
CA ASP A 64 13.89 -16.64 10.94
C ASP A 64 12.59 -17.46 11.11
N LYS A 65 11.42 -16.80 11.09
CA LYS A 65 10.10 -17.44 11.10
C LYS A 65 9.36 -17.17 9.80
N LYS A 66 8.41 -18.06 9.48
CA LYS A 66 7.48 -17.86 8.35
C LYS A 66 6.53 -16.69 8.65
N PRO A 67 6.10 -15.92 7.63
CA PRO A 67 5.11 -14.86 7.79
C PRO A 67 3.78 -15.43 8.27
N VAL A 68 3.15 -14.75 9.24
CA VAL A 68 1.78 -15.02 9.67
C VAL A 68 0.86 -13.96 9.06
N PHE A 69 -0.17 -14.39 8.33
CA PHE A 69 -1.11 -13.51 7.65
C PHE A 69 -2.36 -13.27 8.50
N GLY A 70 -2.86 -12.04 8.46
CA GLY A 70 -4.08 -11.65 9.14
C GLY A 70 -4.82 -10.57 8.37
N ALA A 71 -5.94 -10.14 8.94
CA ALA A 71 -6.72 -9.01 8.48
C ALA A 71 -6.97 -8.06 9.66
N LEU A 72 -6.93 -6.76 9.40
CA LEU A 72 -7.36 -5.74 10.34
C LEU A 72 -8.50 -4.92 9.74
N TRP A 73 -9.41 -4.48 10.60
CA TRP A 73 -10.47 -3.52 10.31
C TRP A 73 -10.13 -2.22 11.03
N PHE A 74 -10.33 -1.11 10.34
CA PHE A 74 -10.01 0.20 10.85
C PHE A 74 -11.12 1.19 10.58
N LYS A 75 -11.10 2.25 11.38
CA LYS A 75 -11.87 3.47 11.18
C LYS A 75 -10.90 4.64 11.22
N ALA A 76 -11.03 5.59 10.30
CA ALA A 76 -10.14 6.74 10.20
C ALA A 76 -10.91 7.99 9.78
N ARG A 77 -10.39 9.17 10.13
CA ARG A 77 -10.87 10.43 9.58
C ARG A 77 -10.13 10.70 8.27
N LEU A 78 -10.86 10.99 7.19
CA LEU A 78 -10.27 11.48 5.96
C LEU A 78 -10.22 13.01 6.01
N ALA A 79 -9.02 13.58 6.12
CA ALA A 79 -8.80 15.00 5.96
C ALA A 79 -8.60 15.30 4.47
N THR A 80 -9.47 16.13 3.90
CA THR A 80 -9.40 16.53 2.50
C THR A 80 -8.97 17.98 2.40
N ASP A 81 -7.91 18.21 1.64
CA ASP A 81 -7.44 19.53 1.25
C ASP A 81 -7.76 19.73 -0.24
N LEU A 82 -8.66 20.68 -0.54
CA LEU A 82 -9.10 20.94 -1.91
C LEU A 82 -8.13 21.84 -2.68
N GLU A 83 -7.34 22.66 -1.98
CA GLU A 83 -6.35 23.55 -2.58
C GLU A 83 -5.17 22.70 -3.09
N GLU A 84 -4.63 21.86 -2.20
CA GLU A 84 -3.54 20.92 -2.50
C GLU A 84 -4.01 19.66 -3.22
N ARG A 85 -5.33 19.46 -3.35
CA ARG A 85 -5.96 18.27 -3.95
C ARG A 85 -5.48 16.95 -3.31
N THR A 86 -5.38 16.95 -1.99
CA THR A 86 -4.93 15.77 -1.23
C THR A 86 -6.04 15.24 -0.32
N ALA A 87 -5.94 13.95 0.01
CA ALA A 87 -6.78 13.31 1.00
C ALA A 87 -5.90 12.41 1.88
N VAL A 88 -5.88 12.69 3.19
CA VAL A 88 -4.99 12.03 4.15
C VAL A 88 -5.83 11.32 5.20
N LEU A 89 -5.48 10.07 5.49
CA LEU A 89 -6.06 9.34 6.61
C LEU A 89 -5.40 9.78 7.92
N GLU A 90 -6.19 10.33 8.82
CA GLU A 90 -5.81 10.74 10.15
C GLU A 90 -6.52 9.90 11.20
N LYS A 91 -5.91 9.79 12.39
CA LYS A 91 -6.50 9.11 13.56
C LYS A 91 -7.01 7.71 13.19
N LEU A 92 -6.17 6.91 12.54
CA LEU A 92 -6.50 5.53 12.20
C LEU A 92 -6.63 4.71 13.48
N ASP A 93 -7.86 4.27 13.75
CA ASP A 93 -8.22 3.47 14.90
C ASP A 93 -8.50 2.02 14.47
N ILE A 94 -7.78 1.08 15.08
CA ILE A 94 -7.87 -0.34 14.74
C ILE A 94 -9.00 -0.96 15.56
N GLN A 95 -10.10 -1.30 14.89
CA GLN A 95 -11.30 -1.83 15.54
C GLN A 95 -11.16 -3.33 15.86
N LYS A 96 -10.48 -4.06 14.98
CA LYS A 96 -10.39 -5.53 15.05
C LYS A 96 -9.17 -6.02 14.29
N ILE A 97 -8.49 -7.02 14.82
CA ILE A 97 -7.45 -7.78 14.12
C ILE A 97 -7.78 -9.27 14.22
N VAL A 98 -7.64 -10.00 13.13
CA VAL A 98 -7.84 -11.46 13.08
C VAL A 98 -6.65 -12.12 12.42
N PHE A 99 -6.08 -13.12 13.08
CA PHE A 99 -5.11 -14.05 12.51
C PHE A 99 -5.73 -15.45 12.46
N PRO A 100 -6.01 -16.01 11.27
CA PRO A 100 -6.52 -17.37 11.17
C PRO A 100 -5.56 -18.35 11.87
N GLY A 101 -6.08 -19.13 12.81
CA GLY A 101 -5.30 -20.13 13.55
C GLY A 101 -4.63 -19.63 14.84
N VAL A 102 -4.76 -18.34 15.19
CA VAL A 102 -4.41 -17.83 16.51
C VAL A 102 -5.71 -17.66 17.30
N LYS A 103 -5.94 -18.50 18.32
CA LYS A 103 -7.06 -18.30 19.25
C LYS A 103 -6.70 -17.17 20.22
N ASP A 104 -7.66 -16.31 20.53
CA ASP A 104 -7.56 -15.39 21.68
C ASP A 104 -7.23 -16.22 22.92
N SER A 105 -6.20 -15.82 23.64
CA SER A 105 -5.82 -16.39 24.93
C SER A 105 -6.43 -15.57 26.05
#